data_AF-A0A968QFV6-F1
#
_entry.id   AF-A0A968QFV6-F1
#
_cell.length_a   1.000
_cell.length_b   1.000
_cell.length_c   1.000
_cell.angle_alpha   90.00
_cell.angle_beta   90.00
_cell.angle_gamma   90.00
#
_symmetry.space_group_name_H-M   'P 1'
#
loop_
_entity.id
_entity.type
_entity.pdbx_description
1 polymer ?
#
loop_
_entity_poly.entity_id
_entity_poly.type
_entity_poly.pdbx_seq_one_letter_code
_entity_poly.pdbx_strand_id
1 'polypeptide(L)'
;MAIVEQLIKEQEWKDLLQVTSRIPRSLKLEKRNRDWQILANAGSSAKLDTVFGMEEAIEEIKQLDKKSEYYNLGQTLKSRWKLEIQDIVHLSKAKDLVRAGTIPNLNEAIAEAELIPSGNPRYTDARKAIADWRGQIQTIEDQPVLSRARELSYGNDVGAWRRAIAEANLIRSSSPLYDEAQEDVRSWSANIQRVEDQPILEEAESFANANNYPAAISSAKRISSGRALYSEARDKIAIWQREIDGQRYLREATDLASQGTPEALARAVRTARQASENSSVRFQVVQSINDWSDQILAIAPTNFL
;
A
#
# COMPACT_ATOMS: atom_id res chain seq x y z
N MET A 1 -9.35 49.37 -5.95
CA MET A 1 -10.06 49.36 -4.65
C MET A 1 -10.52 47.95 -4.31
N ALA A 2 -11.43 47.31 -5.08
CA ALA A 2 -11.86 45.93 -4.83
C ALA A 2 -10.70 44.91 -4.72
N ILE A 3 -9.67 45.03 -5.56
CA ILE A 3 -8.48 44.17 -5.52
C ILE A 3 -7.69 44.34 -4.22
N VAL A 4 -7.56 45.57 -3.70
CA VAL A 4 -6.78 45.85 -2.47
C VAL A 4 -7.45 45.23 -1.25
N GLU A 5 -8.76 45.41 -1.13
CA GLU A 5 -9.55 44.81 -0.04
C GLU A 5 -9.52 43.28 -0.10
N GLN A 6 -9.54 42.70 -1.30
CA GLN A 6 -9.42 41.25 -1.48
C GLN A 6 -8.05 40.75 -1.00
N LEU A 7 -6.96 41.40 -1.39
CA LEU A 7 -5.60 41.03 -0.96
C LEU A 7 -5.43 41.13 0.56
N ILE A 8 -6.02 42.15 1.20
CA ILE A 8 -6.02 42.28 2.66
C ILE A 8 -6.80 41.12 3.30
N LYS A 9 -7.97 40.77 2.74
CA LYS A 9 -8.82 39.69 3.24
C LYS A 9 -8.15 38.32 3.12
N GLU A 10 -7.47 38.08 2.00
CA GLU A 10 -6.72 36.86 1.72
C GLU A 10 -5.34 36.83 2.40
N GLN A 11 -4.92 37.95 3.01
CA GLN A 11 -3.61 38.12 3.64
C GLN A 11 -2.44 37.94 2.66
N GLU A 12 -2.64 38.36 1.42
CA GLU A 12 -1.62 38.36 0.37
C GLU A 12 -0.75 39.62 0.45
N TRP A 13 0.01 39.72 1.54
CA TRP A 13 0.77 40.91 1.93
C TRP A 13 1.82 41.35 0.91
N LYS A 14 2.47 40.39 0.25
CA LYS A 14 3.47 40.67 -0.79
C LYS A 14 2.84 41.32 -2.02
N ASP A 15 1.68 40.82 -2.44
CA ASP A 15 0.97 41.34 -3.61
C ASP A 15 0.29 42.68 -3.27
N LEU A 16 -0.20 42.83 -2.04
CA LEU A 16 -0.66 44.10 -1.50
C LEU A 16 0.45 45.17 -1.57
N LEU A 17 1.68 44.84 -1.22
CA LEU A 17 2.82 45.77 -1.28
C LEU A 17 3.12 46.20 -2.74
N GLN A 18 3.08 45.25 -3.67
CA GLN A 18 3.29 45.54 -5.09
C GLN A 18 2.22 46.48 -5.65
N VAL A 19 0.95 46.21 -5.35
CA VAL A 19 -0.16 47.04 -5.84
C VAL A 19 -0.09 48.45 -5.26
N THR A 20 0.15 48.59 -3.96
CA THR A 20 0.18 49.89 -3.25
C THR A 20 1.36 50.78 -3.67
N SER A 21 2.50 50.18 -4.06
CA SER A 21 3.64 50.93 -4.59
C SER A 21 3.38 51.62 -5.95
N ARG A 22 2.35 51.16 -6.69
CA ARG A 22 2.04 51.63 -8.05
C ARG A 22 0.88 52.63 -8.12
N ILE A 23 0.27 52.98 -6.99
CA ILE A 23 -0.91 53.85 -6.96
C ILE A 23 -0.53 55.31 -7.29
N PRO A 24 -1.07 55.91 -8.36
CA PRO A 24 -0.78 57.29 -8.72
C PRO A 24 -1.29 58.29 -7.67
N ARG A 25 -0.50 59.34 -7.39
CA ARG A 25 -0.89 60.44 -6.48
C ARG A 25 -2.15 61.21 -6.95
N SER A 26 -2.45 61.19 -8.25
CA SER A 26 -3.64 61.85 -8.81
C SER A 26 -4.97 61.32 -8.24
N LEU A 27 -4.97 60.11 -7.68
CA LEU A 27 -6.15 59.49 -7.09
C LEU A 27 -6.51 60.04 -5.70
N LYS A 28 -5.65 60.88 -5.09
CA LYS A 28 -5.89 61.49 -3.76
C LYS A 28 -6.16 60.47 -2.66
N LEU A 29 -5.48 59.32 -2.72
CA LEU A 29 -5.59 58.21 -1.78
C LEU A 29 -4.38 58.10 -0.86
N GLU A 30 -3.61 59.16 -0.66
CA GLU A 30 -2.31 59.11 0.02
C GLU A 30 -2.40 58.52 1.42
N LYS A 31 -3.44 58.88 2.18
CA LYS A 31 -3.67 58.34 3.53
C LYS A 31 -3.97 56.84 3.50
N ARG A 32 -4.89 56.40 2.64
CA ARG A 32 -5.22 54.98 2.47
C ARG A 32 -4.04 54.16 1.97
N ASN A 33 -3.31 54.71 1.00
CA ASN A 33 -2.15 54.04 0.44
C ASN A 33 -1.05 53.83 1.49
N ARG A 34 -0.85 54.80 2.39
CA ARG A 34 0.05 54.65 3.52
C ARG A 34 -0.40 53.54 4.47
N ASP A 35 -1.68 53.51 4.82
CA ASP A 35 -2.23 52.46 5.70
C ASP A 35 -2.09 51.06 5.06
N TRP A 36 -2.32 50.93 3.76
CA TRP A 36 -2.12 49.68 3.03
C TRP A 36 -0.66 49.25 2.99
N GLN A 37 0.28 50.18 2.80
CA GLN A 37 1.71 49.88 2.85
C GLN A 37 2.13 49.39 4.24
N ILE A 38 1.60 50.00 5.31
CA ILE A 38 1.84 49.54 6.69
C ILE A 38 1.33 48.11 6.87
N LEU A 39 0.09 47.80 6.46
CA LEU A 39 -0.46 46.45 6.54
C LEU A 39 0.36 45.44 5.72
N ALA A 40 0.79 45.83 4.52
CA ALA A 40 1.53 44.97 3.60
C ALA A 40 2.94 44.64 4.11
N ASN A 41 3.66 45.63 4.62
CA ASN A 41 4.97 45.40 5.23
C ASN A 41 4.80 44.53 6.48
N ALA A 42 3.83 44.86 7.35
CA ALA A 42 3.70 44.19 8.63
C ALA A 42 3.34 42.72 8.44
N GLY A 43 2.36 42.45 7.58
CA GLY A 43 2.01 41.09 7.23
C GLY A 43 3.14 40.33 6.54
N SER A 44 3.99 40.99 5.75
CA SER A 44 5.16 40.38 5.13
C SER A 44 6.21 39.98 6.18
N SER A 45 6.51 40.86 7.14
CA SER A 45 7.42 40.55 8.25
C SER A 45 6.88 39.42 9.13
N ALA A 46 5.58 39.41 9.44
CA ALA A 46 4.96 38.33 10.21
C ALA A 46 5.04 36.97 9.47
N LYS A 47 4.95 36.98 8.14
CA LYS A 47 5.03 35.76 7.29
C LYS A 47 6.44 35.14 7.26
N LEU A 48 7.46 35.81 7.81
CA LEU A 48 8.78 35.22 8.02
C LEU A 48 8.78 34.10 9.07
N ASP A 49 7.72 33.97 9.86
CA ASP A 49 7.54 32.89 10.84
C ASP A 49 8.63 32.85 11.92
N THR A 50 9.13 34.03 12.31
CA THR A 50 10.14 34.20 13.36
C THR A 50 9.64 35.16 14.42
N VAL A 51 10.16 35.03 15.64
CA VAL A 51 9.90 36.00 16.73
C VAL A 51 10.23 37.42 16.26
N PHE A 52 11.41 37.61 15.66
CA PHE A 52 11.85 38.90 15.15
C PHE A 52 10.91 39.48 14.09
N GLY A 53 10.50 38.69 13.09
CA GLY A 53 9.59 39.15 12.04
C GLY A 53 8.20 39.52 12.56
N MET A 54 7.70 38.81 13.58
CA MET A 54 6.43 39.15 14.23
C MET A 54 6.52 40.39 15.12
N GLU A 55 7.65 40.57 15.83
CA GLU A 55 7.89 41.80 16.59
C GLU A 55 7.97 43.01 15.65
N GLU A 56 8.68 42.90 14.54
CA GLU A 56 8.73 43.93 13.49
C GLU A 56 7.32 44.25 12.95
N ALA A 57 6.55 43.21 12.61
CA ALA A 57 5.17 43.37 12.15
C ALA A 57 4.29 44.13 13.16
N ILE A 58 4.43 43.82 14.45
CA ILE A 58 3.72 44.51 15.52
C ILE A 58 4.14 45.99 15.60
N GLU A 59 5.43 46.30 15.48
CA GLU A 59 5.92 47.68 15.47
C GLU A 59 5.40 48.47 14.26
N GLU A 60 5.34 47.84 13.08
CA GLU A 60 4.79 48.49 11.89
C GLU A 60 3.29 48.80 12.03
N ILE A 61 2.49 47.84 12.51
CA ILE A 61 1.05 48.07 12.76
C ILE A 61 0.80 49.22 13.75
N LYS A 62 1.69 49.46 14.71
CA LYS A 62 1.54 50.60 15.65
C LYS A 62 1.60 51.96 14.95
N GLN A 63 2.12 52.04 13.73
CA GLN A 63 2.17 53.27 12.94
C GLN A 63 0.82 53.65 12.32
N LEU A 64 -0.17 52.74 12.32
CA LEU A 64 -1.53 53.05 11.84
C LEU A 64 -2.18 54.14 12.71
N ASP A 65 -2.74 55.15 12.05
CA ASP A 65 -3.52 56.21 12.70
C ASP A 65 -4.73 55.59 13.43
N LYS A 66 -5.01 56.03 14.65
CA LYS A 66 -6.19 55.60 15.44
C LYS A 66 -7.52 55.88 14.74
N LYS A 67 -7.54 56.85 13.81
CA LYS A 67 -8.70 57.21 12.97
C LYS A 67 -8.70 56.51 11.60
N SER A 68 -7.74 55.62 11.34
CA SER A 68 -7.71 54.81 10.12
C SER A 68 -8.88 53.83 10.10
N GLU A 69 -9.46 53.61 8.92
CA GLU A 69 -10.48 52.56 8.73
C GLU A 69 -9.91 51.15 8.98
N TYR A 70 -8.60 50.97 8.86
CA TYR A 70 -7.90 49.70 9.10
C TYR A 70 -7.37 49.55 10.53
N TYR A 71 -7.62 50.51 11.41
CA TYR A 71 -7.08 50.49 12.78
C TYR A 71 -7.51 49.22 13.55
N ASN A 72 -8.80 48.86 13.47
CA ASN A 72 -9.34 47.68 14.13
C ASN A 72 -8.74 46.39 13.58
N LEU A 73 -8.58 46.30 12.25
CA LEU A 73 -7.89 45.17 11.62
C LEU A 73 -6.45 45.06 12.14
N GLY A 74 -5.73 46.17 12.19
CA GLY A 74 -4.38 46.21 12.75
C GLY A 74 -4.32 45.75 14.20
N GLN A 75 -5.25 46.18 15.07
CA GLN A 75 -5.28 45.70 16.46
C GLN A 75 -5.56 44.19 16.56
N THR A 76 -6.41 43.65 15.68
CA THR A 76 -6.66 42.20 15.59
C THR A 76 -5.39 41.44 15.17
N LEU A 77 -4.73 41.89 14.10
CA LEU A 77 -3.47 41.29 13.61
C LEU A 77 -2.38 41.34 14.69
N LYS A 78 -2.19 42.49 15.33
CA LYS A 78 -1.25 42.66 16.43
C LYS A 78 -1.54 41.72 17.61
N SER A 79 -2.81 41.58 18.00
CA SER A 79 -3.19 40.69 19.10
C SER A 79 -2.92 39.23 18.74
N ARG A 80 -3.20 38.84 17.49
CA ARG A 80 -2.88 37.52 16.95
C ARG A 80 -1.37 37.24 16.95
N TRP A 81 -0.55 38.12 16.37
CA TRP A 81 0.90 37.91 16.31
C TRP A 81 1.57 37.88 17.69
N LYS A 82 1.04 38.63 18.66
CA LYS A 82 1.51 38.53 20.06
C LYS A 82 1.31 37.14 20.66
N LEU A 83 0.21 36.48 20.34
CA LEU A 83 -0.01 35.09 20.74
C LEU A 83 1.00 34.20 20.02
N GLU A 84 1.12 34.34 18.70
CA GLU A 84 2.00 33.50 17.88
C GLU A 84 3.49 33.61 18.26
N ILE A 85 3.98 34.75 18.76
CA ILE A 85 5.35 34.90 19.27
C ILE A 85 5.65 33.91 20.40
N GLN A 86 4.72 33.74 21.35
CA GLN A 86 4.92 32.84 22.48
C GLN A 86 5.03 31.39 22.01
N ASP A 87 4.22 30.99 21.03
CA ASP A 87 4.22 29.61 20.54
C ASP A 87 5.38 29.30 19.61
N ILE A 88 5.87 30.29 18.85
CA ILE A 88 7.09 30.10 18.04
C ILE A 88 8.26 29.73 18.94
N VAL A 89 8.36 30.32 20.13
CA VAL A 89 9.40 29.96 21.10
C VAL A 89 9.24 28.49 21.53
N HIS A 90 8.04 28.08 21.94
CA HIS A 90 7.77 26.69 22.33
C HIS A 90 8.04 25.70 21.19
N LEU A 91 7.54 25.96 19.98
CA LEU A 91 7.76 25.09 18.82
C LEU A 91 9.21 25.06 18.37
N SER A 92 9.95 26.17 18.44
CA SER A 92 11.37 26.19 18.11
C SER A 92 12.16 25.35 19.10
N LYS A 93 11.91 25.52 20.40
CA LYS A 93 12.54 24.72 21.45
C LYS A 93 12.23 23.23 21.29
N ALA A 94 10.97 22.89 21.03
CA ALA A 94 10.56 21.52 20.77
C ALA A 94 11.29 20.92 19.55
N LYS A 95 11.42 21.67 18.46
CA LYS A 95 12.19 21.24 17.27
C LYS A 95 13.67 21.04 17.56
N ASP A 96 14.28 21.89 18.39
CA ASP A 96 15.67 21.73 18.80
C ASP A 96 15.88 20.46 19.64
N LEU A 97 14.96 20.15 20.55
CA LEU A 97 14.98 18.93 21.37
C LEU A 97 14.93 17.66 20.51
N VAL A 98 14.02 17.62 19.53
CA VAL A 98 13.83 16.45 18.64
C VAL A 98 15.06 16.13 17.80
N ARG A 99 16.00 17.07 17.59
CA ARG A 99 17.22 16.80 16.80
C ARG A 99 18.06 15.63 17.33
N ALA A 100 18.03 15.37 18.64
CA ALA A 100 18.75 14.24 19.21
C ALA A 100 18.05 12.90 18.96
N GLY A 101 16.74 12.90 18.66
CA GLY A 101 15.95 11.71 18.35
C GLY A 101 15.76 10.73 19.52
N THR A 102 16.08 11.11 20.76
CA THR A 102 15.93 10.23 21.93
C THR A 102 14.52 10.34 22.52
N ILE A 103 14.02 9.25 23.13
CA ILE A 103 12.70 9.25 23.79
C ILE A 103 12.57 10.38 24.84
N PRO A 104 13.55 10.62 25.73
CA PRO A 104 13.47 11.75 26.67
C PRO A 104 13.27 13.10 25.97
N ASN A 105 14.04 13.38 24.92
CA ASN A 105 13.94 14.65 24.20
C ASN A 105 12.64 14.77 23.41
N LEU A 106 12.13 13.67 22.84
CA LEU A 106 10.84 13.65 22.18
C LEU A 106 9.70 13.95 23.17
N ASN A 107 9.76 13.39 24.39
CA ASN A 107 8.81 13.70 25.45
C ASN A 107 8.89 15.15 25.91
N GLU A 108 10.09 15.71 26.06
CA GLU A 108 10.26 17.14 26.36
C GLU A 108 9.72 18.04 25.23
N ALA A 109 9.95 17.66 23.97
CA ALA A 109 9.40 18.39 22.83
C ALA A 109 7.86 18.36 22.82
N ILE A 110 7.26 17.21 23.10
CA ILE A 110 5.80 17.08 23.27
C ILE A 110 5.31 18.00 24.39
N ALA A 111 5.97 17.99 25.55
CA ALA A 111 5.60 18.83 26.68
C ALA A 111 5.66 20.33 26.32
N GLU A 112 6.68 20.77 25.59
CA GLU A 112 6.77 22.16 25.10
C GLU A 112 5.65 22.51 24.12
N ALA A 113 5.33 21.63 23.15
CA ALA A 113 4.23 21.86 22.22
C ALA A 113 2.85 21.80 22.89
N GLU A 114 2.70 21.07 24.00
CA GLU A 114 1.46 21.01 24.77
C GLU A 114 1.14 22.30 25.53
N LEU A 115 2.13 23.18 25.75
CA LEU A 115 1.93 24.50 26.34
C LEU A 115 1.12 25.45 25.43
N ILE A 116 0.97 25.12 24.15
CA ILE A 116 0.25 25.93 23.17
C ILE A 116 -1.27 25.70 23.35
N PRO A 117 -2.03 26.74 23.76
CA PRO A 117 -3.44 26.60 24.09
C PRO A 117 -4.32 26.40 22.85
N SER A 118 -5.50 25.80 23.01
CA SER A 118 -6.44 25.53 21.90
C SER A 118 -6.97 26.77 21.19
N GLY A 119 -6.99 27.92 21.86
CA GLY A 119 -7.35 29.21 21.26
C GLY A 119 -6.25 29.84 20.40
N ASN A 120 -5.08 29.20 20.32
CA ASN A 120 -3.94 29.73 19.59
C ASN A 120 -4.03 29.44 18.07
N PRO A 121 -3.70 30.39 17.19
CA PRO A 121 -3.60 30.15 15.75
C PRO A 121 -2.72 28.96 15.34
N ARG A 122 -1.70 28.60 16.14
CA ARG A 122 -0.73 27.52 15.88
C ARG A 122 -1.05 26.20 16.56
N TYR A 123 -2.20 26.10 17.22
CA TYR A 123 -2.58 24.89 17.94
C TYR A 123 -2.61 23.65 17.03
N THR A 124 -3.11 23.79 15.79
CA THR A 124 -3.17 22.68 14.83
C THR A 124 -1.79 22.14 14.48
N ASP A 125 -0.82 23.04 14.29
CA ASP A 125 0.56 22.69 13.94
C ASP A 125 1.24 21.99 15.13
N ALA A 126 1.01 22.50 16.34
CA ALA A 126 1.49 21.87 17.57
C ALA A 126 0.93 20.45 17.74
N ARG A 127 -0.37 20.25 17.50
CA ARG A 127 -1.00 18.92 17.63
C ARG A 127 -0.50 17.93 16.58
N LYS A 128 -0.23 18.40 15.36
CA LYS A 128 0.40 17.58 14.32
C LYS A 128 1.81 17.15 14.75
N ALA A 129 2.64 18.10 15.21
CA ALA A 129 3.98 17.80 15.68
C ALA A 129 3.99 16.79 16.86
N ILE A 130 3.07 16.95 17.82
CA ILE A 130 2.90 16.00 18.93
C ILE A 130 2.55 14.60 18.42
N ALA A 131 1.64 14.49 17.45
CA ALA A 131 1.27 13.20 16.86
C ALA A 131 2.47 12.54 16.17
N ASP A 132 3.24 13.31 15.40
CA ASP A 132 4.43 12.83 14.71
C ASP A 132 5.49 12.33 15.71
N TRP A 133 5.76 13.08 16.78
CA TRP A 133 6.74 12.68 17.80
C TRP A 133 6.29 11.47 18.63
N ARG A 134 5.00 11.36 18.94
CA ARG A 134 4.44 10.15 19.57
C ARG A 134 4.62 8.92 18.68
N GLY A 135 4.45 9.07 17.36
CA GLY A 135 4.77 8.02 16.39
C GLY A 135 6.25 7.63 16.43
N GLN A 136 7.16 8.59 16.47
CA GLN A 136 8.61 8.31 16.59
C GLN A 136 8.96 7.57 17.87
N ILE A 137 8.37 7.95 19.01
CA ILE A 137 8.56 7.22 20.28
C ILE A 137 8.11 5.77 20.12
N GLN A 138 6.91 5.53 19.58
CA GLN A 138 6.41 4.17 19.35
C GLN A 138 7.32 3.37 18.41
N THR A 139 7.83 3.97 17.34
CA THR A 139 8.82 3.32 16.47
C THR A 139 10.07 2.91 17.26
N ILE A 140 10.64 3.81 18.08
CA ILE A 140 11.84 3.49 18.87
C ILE A 140 11.56 2.37 19.89
N GLU A 141 10.40 2.38 20.52
CA GLU A 141 10.00 1.37 21.52
C GLU A 141 9.72 -0.01 20.89
N ASP A 142 9.10 -0.04 19.72
CA ASP A 142 8.69 -1.28 19.05
C ASP A 142 9.79 -1.86 18.14
N GLN A 143 10.79 -1.05 17.72
CA GLN A 143 11.88 -1.52 16.86
C GLN A 143 12.62 -2.74 17.44
N PRO A 144 12.99 -2.80 18.75
CA PRO A 144 13.64 -3.98 19.32
C PRO A 144 12.76 -5.23 19.29
N VAL A 145 11.44 -5.08 19.43
CA VAL A 145 10.47 -6.19 19.35
C VAL A 145 10.46 -6.75 17.93
N LEU A 146 10.37 -5.87 16.91
CA LEU A 146 10.40 -6.29 15.51
C LEU A 146 11.74 -6.97 15.16
N SER A 147 12.87 -6.39 15.59
CA SER A 147 14.20 -6.97 15.39
C SER A 147 14.31 -8.36 16.03
N ARG A 148 13.85 -8.52 17.28
CA ARG A 148 13.85 -9.80 17.98
C ARG A 148 12.95 -10.83 17.30
N ALA A 149 11.78 -10.42 16.80
CA ALA A 149 10.90 -11.29 16.03
C ALA A 149 11.62 -11.85 14.80
N ARG A 150 12.35 -10.99 14.07
CA ARG A 150 13.15 -11.39 12.89
C ARG A 150 14.27 -12.34 13.26
N GLU A 151 15.02 -12.05 14.33
CA GLU A 151 16.07 -12.95 14.81
C GLU A 151 15.53 -14.33 15.21
N LEU A 152 14.38 -14.39 15.89
CA LEU A 152 13.73 -15.64 16.25
C LEU A 152 13.38 -16.49 15.02
N SER A 153 13.12 -15.86 13.87
CA SER A 153 12.79 -16.55 12.62
C SER A 153 13.98 -17.23 11.95
N TYR A 154 15.23 -16.88 12.31
CA TYR A 154 16.44 -17.42 11.69
C TYR A 154 16.63 -18.94 11.89
N GLY A 155 15.97 -19.54 12.88
CA GLY A 155 15.92 -21.00 13.01
C GLY A 155 15.32 -21.69 11.78
N ASN A 156 14.52 -20.97 10.98
CA ASN A 156 13.94 -21.43 9.71
C ASN A 156 13.18 -22.77 9.83
N ASP A 157 12.47 -22.92 10.95
CA ASP A 157 11.65 -24.06 11.30
C ASP A 157 10.29 -23.61 11.88
N VAL A 158 9.34 -24.53 11.99
CA VAL A 158 7.98 -24.23 12.47
C VAL A 158 7.97 -23.62 13.88
N GLY A 159 8.85 -24.08 14.77
CA GLY A 159 8.99 -23.53 16.12
C GLY A 159 9.56 -22.12 16.12
N ALA A 160 10.60 -21.86 15.31
CA ALA A 160 11.20 -20.55 15.10
C ALA A 160 10.18 -19.53 14.58
N TRP A 161 9.46 -19.86 13.50
CA TRP A 161 8.43 -18.99 12.93
C TRP A 161 7.27 -18.73 13.90
N ARG A 162 6.83 -19.72 14.68
CA ARG A 162 5.78 -19.51 15.70
C ARG A 162 6.21 -18.52 16.78
N ARG A 163 7.48 -18.61 17.24
CA ARG A 163 8.03 -17.64 18.21
C ARG A 163 8.15 -16.25 17.59
N ALA A 164 8.63 -16.16 16.35
CA ALA A 164 8.72 -14.90 15.61
C ALA A 164 7.35 -14.22 15.45
N ILE A 165 6.33 -14.98 15.05
CA ILE A 165 4.94 -14.48 14.95
C ILE A 165 4.43 -13.99 16.31
N ALA A 166 4.66 -14.75 17.38
CA ALA A 166 4.23 -14.35 18.71
C ALA A 166 4.88 -13.03 19.16
N GLU A 167 6.16 -12.83 18.85
CA GLU A 167 6.90 -11.61 19.15
C GLU A 167 6.39 -10.42 18.32
N ALA A 168 6.27 -10.58 16.99
CA ALA A 168 5.79 -9.51 16.10
C ALA A 168 4.36 -9.06 16.44
N ASN A 169 3.51 -9.97 16.92
CA ASN A 169 2.15 -9.64 17.35
C ASN A 169 2.08 -8.83 18.66
N LEU A 170 3.20 -8.60 19.36
CA LEU A 170 3.26 -7.65 20.47
C LEU A 170 3.16 -6.20 19.97
N ILE A 171 3.51 -5.95 18.71
CA ILE A 171 3.41 -4.63 18.06
C ILE A 171 1.93 -4.35 17.78
N ARG A 172 1.42 -3.27 18.37
CA ARG A 172 0.00 -2.91 18.31
C ARG A 172 -0.35 -2.24 16.99
N SER A 173 -1.63 -2.32 16.59
CA SER A 173 -2.14 -1.69 15.36
C SER A 173 -2.03 -0.16 15.31
N SER A 174 -1.77 0.49 16.45
CA SER A 174 -1.50 1.94 16.51
C SER A 174 -0.07 2.30 16.18
N SER A 175 0.85 1.33 16.23
CA SER A 175 2.28 1.54 15.99
C SER A 175 2.55 1.80 14.51
N PRO A 176 3.44 2.74 14.16
CA PRO A 176 3.91 2.90 12.79
C PRO A 176 4.57 1.63 12.20
N LEU A 177 5.06 0.70 13.05
CA LEU A 177 5.70 -0.54 12.62
C LEU A 177 4.73 -1.71 12.40
N TYR A 178 3.42 -1.51 12.63
CA TYR A 178 2.45 -2.60 12.57
C TYR A 178 2.38 -3.26 11.20
N ASP A 179 2.33 -2.49 10.12
CA ASP A 179 2.18 -3.04 8.77
C ASP A 179 3.39 -3.91 8.38
N GLU A 180 4.59 -3.47 8.74
CA GLU A 180 5.85 -4.20 8.55
C GLU A 180 5.86 -5.49 9.39
N ALA A 181 5.46 -5.43 10.66
CA ALA A 181 5.33 -6.60 11.51
C ALA A 181 4.33 -7.63 10.96
N GLN A 182 3.20 -7.16 10.43
CA GLN A 182 2.17 -8.04 9.85
C GLN A 182 2.61 -8.65 8.51
N GLU A 183 3.48 -7.99 7.75
CA GLU A 183 4.10 -8.58 6.56
C GLU A 183 5.00 -9.76 6.93
N ASP A 184 5.84 -9.60 7.94
CA ASP A 184 6.67 -10.67 8.48
C ASP A 184 5.82 -11.83 9.00
N VAL A 185 4.75 -11.54 9.75
CA VAL A 185 3.78 -12.55 10.22
C VAL A 185 3.16 -13.34 9.08
N ARG A 186 2.75 -12.68 7.99
CA ARG A 186 2.20 -13.35 6.80
C ARG A 186 3.23 -14.27 6.14
N SER A 187 4.46 -13.80 6.00
CA SER A 187 5.57 -14.58 5.41
C SER A 187 5.86 -15.85 6.22
N TRP A 188 6.03 -15.71 7.54
CA TRP A 188 6.29 -16.85 8.42
C TRP A 188 5.11 -17.81 8.49
N SER A 189 3.88 -17.29 8.49
CA SER A 189 2.67 -18.13 8.44
C SER A 189 2.61 -18.96 7.15
N ALA A 190 2.98 -18.36 6.01
CA ALA A 190 3.07 -19.09 4.75
C ALA A 190 4.15 -20.18 4.79
N ASN A 191 5.30 -19.92 5.42
CA ASN A 191 6.36 -20.94 5.59
C ASN A 191 5.87 -22.12 6.43
N ILE A 192 5.19 -21.86 7.55
CA ILE A 192 4.58 -22.92 8.37
C ILE A 192 3.61 -23.74 7.52
N GLN A 193 2.71 -23.08 6.78
CA GLN A 193 1.74 -23.79 5.93
C GLN A 193 2.41 -24.65 4.86
N ARG A 194 3.51 -24.20 4.25
CA ARG A 194 4.27 -25.03 3.30
C ARG A 194 4.79 -26.29 3.96
N VAL A 195 5.42 -26.18 5.14
CA VAL A 195 5.94 -27.35 5.85
C VAL A 195 4.82 -28.32 6.25
N GLU A 196 3.67 -27.80 6.69
CA GLU A 196 2.51 -28.61 7.08
C GLU A 196 1.86 -29.32 5.88
N ASP A 197 1.79 -28.66 4.72
CA ASP A 197 1.08 -29.15 3.53
C ASP A 197 1.98 -30.00 2.62
N GLN A 198 3.30 -29.84 2.71
CA GLN A 198 4.27 -30.51 1.85
C GLN A 198 4.06 -32.04 1.82
N PRO A 199 3.86 -32.76 2.94
CA PRO A 199 3.63 -34.20 2.91
C PRO A 199 2.36 -34.61 2.17
N ILE A 200 1.32 -33.76 2.17
CA ILE A 200 0.07 -34.02 1.44
C ILE A 200 0.33 -33.94 -0.07
N LEU A 201 1.15 -32.97 -0.50
CA LEU A 201 1.51 -32.81 -1.89
C LEU A 201 2.42 -33.94 -2.37
N GLU A 202 3.40 -34.34 -1.57
CA GLU A 202 4.28 -35.49 -1.85
C GLU A 202 3.50 -36.81 -1.95
N GLU A 203 2.54 -37.04 -1.05
CA GLU A 203 1.62 -38.18 -1.13
C GLU A 203 0.83 -38.16 -2.45
N ALA A 204 0.27 -37.01 -2.81
CA ALA A 204 -0.47 -36.84 -4.06
C ALA A 204 0.40 -37.15 -5.29
N GLU A 205 1.64 -36.68 -5.30
CA GLU A 205 2.62 -36.97 -6.36
C GLU A 205 2.99 -38.46 -6.41
N SER A 206 3.13 -39.13 -5.26
CA SER A 206 3.41 -40.57 -5.22
C SER A 206 2.31 -41.38 -5.90
N PHE A 207 1.03 -41.01 -5.69
CA PHE A 207 -0.09 -41.63 -6.39
C PHE A 207 -0.05 -41.36 -7.89
N ALA A 208 0.27 -40.13 -8.31
CA ALA A 208 0.38 -39.78 -9.72
C ALA A 208 1.52 -40.54 -10.41
N ASN A 209 2.67 -40.69 -9.76
CA ASN A 209 3.82 -41.46 -10.26
C ASN A 209 3.47 -42.95 -10.44
N ALA A 210 2.55 -43.47 -9.63
CA ALA A 210 1.98 -44.81 -9.79
C ALA A 210 0.84 -44.88 -10.83
N ASN A 211 0.62 -43.81 -11.62
CA ASN A 211 -0.51 -43.63 -12.54
C ASN A 211 -1.90 -43.70 -11.88
N ASN A 212 -1.98 -43.54 -10.56
CA ASN A 212 -3.24 -43.48 -9.81
C ASN A 212 -3.70 -42.02 -9.65
N TYR A 213 -4.07 -41.41 -10.78
CA TYR A 213 -4.52 -40.02 -10.83
C TYR A 213 -5.75 -39.69 -9.97
N PRO A 214 -6.77 -40.58 -9.83
CA PRO A 214 -7.88 -40.30 -8.91
C PRO A 214 -7.43 -40.13 -7.45
N ALA A 215 -6.52 -40.98 -6.95
CA ALA A 215 -5.97 -40.86 -5.60
C ALA A 215 -5.07 -39.64 -5.44
N ALA A 216 -4.28 -39.30 -6.47
CA ALA A 216 -3.48 -38.08 -6.51
C ALA A 216 -4.33 -36.82 -6.35
N ILE A 217 -5.39 -36.71 -7.16
CA ILE A 217 -6.34 -35.58 -7.10
C ILE A 217 -7.03 -35.52 -5.74
N SER A 218 -7.47 -36.66 -5.19
CA SER A 218 -8.11 -36.71 -3.87
C SER A 218 -7.16 -36.22 -2.77
N SER A 219 -5.88 -36.57 -2.85
CA SER A 219 -4.87 -36.16 -1.87
C SER A 219 -4.56 -34.67 -1.96
N ALA A 220 -4.29 -34.15 -3.17
CA ALA A 220 -4.01 -32.71 -3.36
C ALA A 220 -5.20 -31.82 -2.99
N LYS A 221 -6.45 -32.29 -3.16
CA LYS A 221 -7.66 -31.55 -2.73
C LYS A 221 -7.75 -31.32 -1.23
N ARG A 222 -6.97 -32.02 -0.40
CA ARG A 222 -6.90 -31.76 1.05
C ARG A 222 -6.23 -30.43 1.37
N ILE A 223 -5.41 -29.90 0.45
CA ILE A 223 -4.84 -28.55 0.59
C ILE A 223 -5.95 -27.54 0.29
N SER A 224 -6.38 -26.84 1.34
CA SER A 224 -7.52 -25.92 1.28
C SER A 224 -7.16 -24.59 0.60
N SER A 225 -8.16 -23.92 0.03
CA SER A 225 -8.01 -22.58 -0.54
C SER A 225 -7.46 -21.59 0.48
N GLY A 226 -6.53 -20.72 0.04
CA GLY A 226 -5.90 -19.71 0.90
C GLY A 226 -4.64 -20.19 1.63
N ARG A 227 -4.28 -21.48 1.51
CA ARG A 227 -2.99 -22.00 2.00
C ARG A 227 -1.87 -21.78 0.99
N ALA A 228 -0.64 -21.71 1.49
CA ALA A 228 0.54 -21.41 0.68
C ALA A 228 0.75 -22.35 -0.53
N LEU A 229 0.44 -23.65 -0.40
CA LEU A 229 0.59 -24.64 -1.49
C LEU A 229 -0.68 -24.83 -2.34
N TYR A 230 -1.74 -24.06 -2.11
CA TYR A 230 -3.01 -24.28 -2.81
C TYR A 230 -2.91 -24.11 -4.33
N SER A 231 -2.21 -23.08 -4.81
CA SER A 231 -2.05 -22.85 -6.25
C SER A 231 -1.33 -24.03 -6.92
N GLU A 232 -0.23 -24.49 -6.31
CA GLU A 232 0.53 -25.62 -6.83
C GLU A 232 -0.32 -26.91 -6.83
N ALA A 233 -1.07 -27.16 -5.76
CA ALA A 233 -1.98 -28.29 -5.69
C ALA A 233 -3.03 -28.25 -6.82
N ARG A 234 -3.59 -27.07 -7.11
CA ARG A 234 -4.56 -26.86 -8.19
C ARG A 234 -3.96 -27.12 -9.57
N ASP A 235 -2.73 -26.68 -9.81
CA ASP A 235 -2.04 -26.91 -11.07
C ASP A 235 -1.77 -28.40 -11.30
N LYS A 236 -1.32 -29.13 -10.26
CA LYS A 236 -1.14 -30.59 -10.33
C LYS A 236 -2.46 -31.32 -10.56
N ILE A 237 -3.54 -30.92 -9.89
CA ILE A 237 -4.88 -31.48 -10.13
C ILE A 237 -5.29 -31.31 -11.59
N ALA A 238 -5.05 -30.14 -12.19
CA ALA A 238 -5.38 -29.90 -13.60
C ALA A 238 -4.53 -30.76 -14.56
N ILE A 239 -3.27 -31.03 -14.22
CA ILE A 239 -2.42 -31.97 -14.97
C ILE A 239 -3.00 -33.38 -14.90
N TRP A 240 -3.27 -33.90 -13.70
CA TRP A 240 -3.76 -35.27 -13.52
C TRP A 240 -5.15 -35.49 -14.10
N GLN A 241 -6.01 -34.46 -14.10
CA GLN A 241 -7.33 -34.53 -14.74
C GLN A 241 -7.18 -34.76 -16.25
N ARG A 242 -6.21 -34.09 -16.90
CA ARG A 242 -5.91 -34.31 -18.33
C ARG A 242 -5.42 -35.73 -18.62
N GLU A 243 -4.67 -36.33 -17.70
CA GLU A 243 -4.24 -37.73 -17.82
C GLU A 243 -5.42 -38.69 -17.77
N ILE A 244 -6.36 -38.49 -16.82
CA ILE A 244 -7.59 -39.28 -16.73
C ILE A 244 -8.41 -39.16 -18.01
N ASP A 245 -8.62 -37.93 -18.50
CA ASP A 245 -9.41 -37.69 -19.71
C ASP A 245 -8.73 -38.29 -20.94
N GLY A 246 -7.41 -38.15 -21.09
CA GLY A 246 -6.65 -38.77 -22.17
C GLY A 246 -6.78 -40.30 -22.18
N GLN A 247 -6.59 -40.95 -21.03
CA GLN A 247 -6.75 -42.40 -20.90
C GLN A 247 -8.18 -42.86 -21.20
N ARG A 248 -9.18 -42.10 -20.76
CA ARG A 248 -10.59 -42.38 -21.07
C ARG A 248 -10.84 -42.31 -22.57
N TYR A 249 -10.45 -41.22 -23.23
CA TYR A 249 -10.66 -41.05 -24.66
C TYR A 249 -9.95 -42.11 -25.50
N LEU A 250 -8.72 -42.50 -25.12
CA LEU A 250 -8.02 -43.58 -25.81
C LEU A 250 -8.79 -44.90 -25.67
N ARG A 251 -9.21 -45.26 -24.46
CA ARG A 251 -9.98 -46.50 -24.22
C ARG A 251 -11.29 -46.53 -25.00
N GLU A 252 -12.10 -45.48 -24.89
CA GLU A 252 -13.38 -45.38 -25.61
C GLU A 252 -13.19 -45.45 -27.12
N ALA A 253 -12.13 -44.81 -27.64
CA ALA A 253 -11.81 -44.88 -29.05
C ALA A 253 -11.39 -46.28 -29.49
N THR A 254 -10.57 -46.98 -28.70
CA THR A 254 -10.17 -48.37 -28.97
C THR A 254 -11.38 -49.32 -28.97
N ASP A 255 -12.32 -49.15 -28.03
CA ASP A 255 -13.55 -49.96 -27.96
C ASP A 255 -14.49 -49.70 -29.14
N LEU A 256 -14.51 -48.47 -29.68
CA LEU A 256 -15.24 -48.16 -30.91
C LEU A 256 -14.56 -48.81 -32.12
N ALA A 257 -13.24 -48.70 -32.21
CA ALA A 257 -12.47 -49.23 -33.33
C ALA A 257 -12.56 -50.76 -33.44
N SER A 258 -12.71 -51.48 -32.33
CA SER A 258 -12.81 -52.95 -32.33
C SER A 258 -14.04 -53.49 -33.07
N GLN A 259 -15.01 -52.64 -33.41
CA GLN A 259 -16.17 -53.02 -34.23
C GLN A 259 -15.80 -53.22 -35.71
N GLY A 260 -14.68 -52.65 -36.17
CA GLY A 260 -14.12 -52.88 -37.50
C GLY A 260 -14.89 -52.28 -38.68
N THR A 261 -16.00 -51.56 -38.45
CA THR A 261 -16.74 -50.89 -39.52
C THR A 261 -16.15 -49.50 -39.82
N PRO A 262 -16.24 -49.00 -41.08
CA PRO A 262 -15.78 -47.66 -41.42
C PRO A 262 -16.39 -46.57 -40.53
N GLU A 263 -17.67 -46.68 -40.18
CA GLU A 263 -18.36 -45.72 -39.32
C GLU A 263 -17.83 -45.75 -37.88
N ALA A 264 -17.55 -46.94 -37.35
CA ALA A 264 -17.04 -47.11 -36.00
C ALA A 264 -15.58 -46.64 -35.88
N LEU A 265 -14.75 -46.94 -36.88
CA LEU A 265 -13.38 -46.41 -36.99
C LEU A 265 -13.38 -44.88 -37.11
N ALA A 266 -14.28 -44.30 -37.92
CA ALA A 266 -14.39 -42.85 -38.03
C ALA A 266 -14.83 -42.20 -36.70
N ARG A 267 -15.69 -42.86 -35.92
CA ARG A 267 -16.05 -42.43 -34.56
C ARG A 267 -14.86 -42.55 -33.61
N ALA A 268 -14.12 -43.66 -33.64
CA ALA A 268 -12.91 -43.87 -32.84
C ALA A 268 -11.88 -42.75 -33.06
N VAL A 269 -11.59 -42.40 -34.32
CA VAL A 269 -10.69 -41.28 -34.64
C VAL A 269 -11.17 -39.96 -34.04
N ARG A 270 -12.47 -39.63 -34.15
CA ARG A 270 -13.01 -38.40 -33.56
C ARG A 270 -12.92 -38.39 -32.03
N THR A 271 -13.20 -39.51 -31.38
CA THR A 271 -13.09 -39.66 -29.92
C THR A 271 -11.65 -39.52 -29.45
N ALA A 272 -10.70 -40.21 -30.10
CA ALA A 272 -9.28 -40.12 -29.75
C ALA A 272 -8.71 -38.70 -29.92
N ARG A 273 -9.19 -37.94 -30.91
CA ARG A 273 -8.80 -36.53 -31.11
C ARG A 273 -9.22 -35.60 -29.96
N GLN A 274 -10.14 -36.02 -29.09
CA GLN A 274 -10.53 -35.24 -27.91
C GLN A 274 -9.50 -35.33 -26.78
N ALA A 275 -8.58 -36.29 -26.82
CA ALA A 275 -7.49 -36.38 -25.85
C ALA A 275 -6.56 -35.16 -25.96
N SER A 276 -6.20 -34.58 -24.81
CA SER A 276 -5.29 -33.44 -24.74
C SER A 276 -3.94 -33.76 -25.38
N GLU A 277 -3.38 -32.80 -26.12
CA GLU A 277 -2.03 -32.92 -26.70
C GLU A 277 -0.92 -33.04 -25.65
N ASN A 278 -1.21 -32.56 -24.43
CA ASN A 278 -0.28 -32.59 -23.30
C ASN A 278 -0.57 -33.75 -22.34
N SER A 279 -1.27 -34.81 -22.79
CA SER A 279 -1.47 -36.04 -22.01
C SER A 279 -0.38 -37.07 -22.33
N SER A 280 -0.02 -37.92 -21.36
CA SER A 280 0.99 -38.97 -21.54
C SER A 280 0.66 -39.95 -22.67
N VAL A 281 -0.64 -40.17 -22.94
CA VAL A 281 -1.12 -41.09 -23.99
C VAL A 281 -1.11 -40.49 -25.39
N ARG A 282 -0.66 -39.23 -25.56
CA ARG A 282 -0.75 -38.53 -26.85
C ARG A 282 -0.08 -39.30 -27.99
N PHE A 283 1.08 -39.90 -27.77
CA PHE A 283 1.76 -40.70 -28.78
C PHE A 283 0.89 -41.87 -29.26
N GLN A 284 0.31 -42.62 -28.31
CA GLN A 284 -0.57 -43.77 -28.60
C GLN A 284 -1.84 -43.33 -29.31
N VAL A 285 -2.41 -42.19 -28.91
CA VAL A 285 -3.57 -41.57 -29.57
C VAL A 285 -3.27 -41.26 -31.03
N VAL A 286 -2.13 -40.62 -31.32
CA VAL A 286 -1.74 -40.27 -32.70
C VAL A 286 -1.52 -41.52 -33.54
N GLN A 287 -0.81 -42.52 -33.00
CA GLN A 287 -0.59 -43.79 -33.69
C GLN A 287 -1.92 -44.49 -34.01
N SER A 288 -2.79 -44.63 -33.02
CA SER A 288 -4.10 -45.29 -33.19
C SER A 288 -4.97 -44.57 -34.22
N ILE A 289 -4.96 -43.22 -34.22
CA ILE A 289 -5.68 -42.42 -35.23
C ILE A 289 -5.19 -42.72 -36.64
N ASN A 290 -3.88 -42.84 -36.84
CA ASN A 290 -3.32 -43.14 -38.15
C ASN A 290 -3.72 -44.56 -38.60
N ASP A 291 -3.54 -45.55 -37.72
CA ASP A 291 -3.87 -46.95 -38.01
C ASP A 291 -5.34 -47.13 -38.39
N TRP A 292 -6.26 -46.49 -37.66
CA TRP A 292 -7.69 -46.55 -37.98
C TRP A 292 -8.04 -45.78 -39.26
N SER A 293 -7.35 -44.67 -39.53
CA SER A 293 -7.55 -43.92 -40.77
C SER A 293 -7.14 -44.76 -41.98
N ASP A 294 -6.03 -45.50 -41.88
CA ASP A 294 -5.57 -46.42 -42.92
C ASP A 294 -6.54 -47.60 -43.12
N GLN A 295 -7.10 -48.15 -42.03
CA GLN A 295 -8.12 -49.20 -42.12
C GLN A 295 -9.39 -48.72 -42.83
N ILE A 296 -9.86 -47.50 -42.57
CA ILE A 296 -11.00 -46.92 -43.28
C ILE A 296 -10.72 -46.83 -44.78
N LEU A 297 -9.52 -46.37 -45.17
CA LEU A 297 -9.11 -46.26 -46.57
C LEU A 297 -9.02 -47.63 -47.25
N ALA A 298 -8.62 -48.67 -46.52
CA ALA A 298 -8.56 -50.03 -47.05
C ALA A 298 -9.94 -50.68 -47.20
N ILE A 299 -10.91 -50.35 -46.34
CA ILE A 299 -12.29 -50.88 -46.41
C ILE A 299 -13.13 -50.13 -47.45
N ALA A 300 -12.81 -48.86 -47.73
CA ALA A 300 -13.46 -48.11 -48.79
C ALA A 300 -13.25 -48.84 -50.14
N PRO A 301 -14.32 -49.35 -50.78
CA PRO A 301 -14.16 -50.02 -52.06
C PRO A 301 -13.57 -49.04 -53.07
N THR A 302 -12.60 -49.53 -53.86
CA THR A 302 -12.21 -48.97 -55.16
C THR A 302 -13.43 -48.94 -56.09
N ASN A 303 -14.39 -48.08 -55.81
CA ASN A 303 -15.51 -47.74 -56.69
C ASN A 303 -15.17 -46.43 -57.39
N PHE A 304 -14.15 -46.48 -58.24
CA PHE A 304 -13.96 -45.56 -59.35
C PHE A 304 -13.48 -46.36 -60.55
N LEU A 305 -14.42 -47.04 -61.21
CA LEU A 305 -14.41 -47.34 -62.65
C LEU A 305 -15.86 -47.22 -63.15
#